data_AF-T1EAI5-F1
#
_entry.id   AF-T1EAI5-F1
#
_cell.length_a   1.000
_cell.length_b   1.000
_cell.length_c   1.000
_cell.angle_alpha   90.00
_cell.angle_beta   90.00
_cell.angle_gamma   90.00
#
_symmetry.space_group_name_H-M   'P 1'
#
loop_
_entity.id
_entity.type
_entity.pdbx_description
1 polymer ?
#
loop_
_entity_poly.entity_id
_entity_poly.type
_entity_poly.pdbx_seq_one_letter_code
_entity_poly.pdbx_strand_id
1 'polypeptide(L)'
;LAPSANSLKQLLLSYNYIYELFNKNNLVFPLLEVLDLSHNKLPWLSPDIMVARNAKTVDLSANQIVLIDKSIQFDRQTNINLSGNKVQCESLKAFATLNPAVKNVSPANNKDPQGCNRMSGYSICCDSLSAPFADRLIEQKRMQNSLLNVPMGPGAKPNCTVDDARQTMISQMGSAITSVANEVQRLQKEKIQLASERQALEQTVSAQREQSTSVREALLAAARKLNLQVEQEPSHVVLQKVIDTYEHLSKQEELERNKATEDWNKYSTEIEHWLKEKERLEPLIAKYDADISKANATLVDLTRQKAVLTEQLKNKNASG
;
A
#
# COMPACT_ATOMS: atom_id res chain seq x y z
N LEU A 1 22.51 25.64 4.99
CA LEU A 1 22.39 26.97 5.65
C LEU A 1 23.46 27.25 6.73
N ALA A 2 24.32 26.29 7.11
CA ALA A 2 25.34 26.50 8.15
C ALA A 2 26.24 27.74 7.97
N PRO A 3 26.70 28.10 6.75
CA PRO A 3 27.51 29.32 6.54
C PRO A 3 26.76 30.62 6.87
N SER A 4 25.43 30.61 6.79
CA SER A 4 24.56 31.77 7.05
C SER A 4 24.09 31.82 8.50
N ALA A 5 24.58 30.94 9.39
CA ALA A 5 24.00 30.80 10.72
C ALA A 5 23.97 32.10 11.52
N ASN A 6 25.02 32.91 11.39
CA ASN A 6 25.19 34.18 12.10
C ASN A 6 24.75 35.41 11.29
N SER A 7 24.06 35.23 10.15
CA SER A 7 23.64 36.34 9.29
C SER A 7 22.20 36.24 8.81
N LEU A 8 21.60 35.05 8.85
CA LEU A 8 20.24 34.82 8.39
C LEU A 8 19.22 35.49 9.32
N LYS A 9 18.49 36.47 8.78
CA LYS A 9 17.42 37.19 9.51
C LYS A 9 16.02 36.71 9.16
N GLN A 10 15.80 36.31 7.91
CA GLN A 10 14.50 35.86 7.44
C GLN A 10 14.69 34.60 6.60
N LEU A 11 13.86 33.59 6.86
CA LEU A 11 13.81 32.37 6.08
C LEU A 11 12.36 32.13 5.65
N LEU A 12 12.09 32.41 4.37
CA LEU A 12 10.77 32.26 3.77
C LEU A 12 10.76 31.03 2.88
N LEU A 13 10.05 30.00 3.33
CA LEU A 13 9.91 28.70 2.69
C LEU A 13 8.43 28.33 2.48
N SER A 14 7.54 29.33 2.52
CA SER A 14 6.12 29.12 2.32
C SER A 14 5.77 28.64 0.91
N TYR A 15 4.63 27.96 0.78
CA TYR A 15 4.11 27.43 -0.50
C TYR A 15 5.05 26.42 -1.20
N ASN A 16 5.76 25.61 -0.42
CA ASN A 16 6.57 24.51 -0.92
C ASN A 16 5.92 23.13 -0.59
N TYR A 17 6.63 22.05 -0.87
CA TYR A 17 6.20 20.67 -0.56
C TYR A 17 7.03 20.06 0.57
N ILE A 18 7.48 20.87 1.54
CA ILE A 18 8.33 20.41 2.63
C ILE A 18 7.51 19.48 3.54
N TYR A 19 7.98 18.25 3.69
CA TYR A 19 7.32 17.24 4.53
C TYR A 19 8.14 16.88 5.78
N GLU A 20 9.40 17.30 5.86
CA GLU A 20 10.29 16.99 6.98
C GLU A 20 11.31 18.13 7.17
N LEU A 21 11.68 18.37 8.42
CA LEU A 21 12.75 19.29 8.81
C LEU A 21 13.84 18.48 9.49
N PHE A 22 15.11 18.85 9.23
CA PHE A 22 16.24 18.14 9.80
C PHE A 22 17.35 19.09 10.21
N ASN A 23 17.78 19.00 11.48
CA ASN A 23 18.85 19.81 12.07
C ASN A 23 19.95 18.92 12.66
N LYS A 24 20.63 18.18 11.79
CA LYS A 24 21.68 17.19 12.15
C LYS A 24 22.71 17.68 13.18
N ASN A 25 23.10 18.95 13.07
CA ASN A 25 24.22 19.52 13.83
C ASN A 25 23.76 20.41 14.99
N ASN A 26 22.48 20.36 15.37
CA ASN A 26 21.89 21.23 16.39
C ASN A 26 22.23 22.72 16.16
N LEU A 27 22.20 23.14 14.89
CA LEU A 27 22.43 24.53 14.53
C LEU A 27 21.36 25.40 15.17
N VAL A 28 21.73 26.65 15.46
CA VAL A 28 20.81 27.70 15.90
C VAL A 28 21.10 28.93 15.06
N PHE A 29 20.06 29.63 14.62
CA PHE A 29 20.17 30.90 13.92
C PHE A 29 19.90 32.04 14.89
N PRO A 30 20.94 32.59 15.55
CA PRO A 30 20.77 33.59 16.61
C PRO A 30 20.12 34.89 16.14
N LEU A 31 20.28 35.25 14.86
CA LEU A 31 19.74 36.49 14.28
C LEU A 31 18.44 36.28 13.50
N LEU A 32 17.90 35.06 13.46
CA LEU A 32 16.67 34.81 12.73
C LEU A 32 15.51 35.50 13.44
N GLU A 33 14.77 36.32 12.71
CA GLU A 33 13.60 37.04 13.21
C GLU A 33 12.31 36.43 12.67
N VAL A 34 12.33 35.94 11.42
CA VAL A 34 11.15 35.39 10.73
C VAL A 34 11.47 34.03 10.15
N LEU A 35 10.65 33.05 10.52
CA LEU A 35 10.55 31.76 9.85
C LEU A 35 9.14 31.59 9.30
N ASP A 36 9.02 31.50 7.98
CA ASP A 36 7.75 31.20 7.32
C ASP A 36 7.83 29.84 6.62
N LEU A 37 7.12 28.88 7.18
CA LEU A 37 6.92 27.52 6.65
C LEU A 37 5.45 27.28 6.31
N SER A 38 4.63 28.33 6.18
CA SER A 38 3.21 28.20 5.89
C SER A 38 2.96 27.51 4.54
N HIS A 39 1.80 26.87 4.37
CA HIS A 39 1.44 26.19 3.12
C HIS A 39 2.45 25.11 2.67
N ASN A 40 2.92 24.28 3.60
CA ASN A 40 3.76 23.10 3.33
C ASN A 40 3.00 21.79 3.68
N LYS A 41 3.73 20.68 3.84
CA LYS A 41 3.17 19.33 4.06
C LYS A 41 3.68 18.68 5.34
N LEU A 42 4.16 19.47 6.31
CA LEU A 42 4.73 18.95 7.55
C LEU A 42 3.69 18.15 8.34
N PRO A 43 3.91 16.86 8.64
CA PRO A 43 2.98 16.04 9.42
C PRO A 43 3.27 16.10 10.93
N TRP A 44 4.49 16.48 11.29
CA TRP A 44 5.01 16.50 12.65
C TRP A 44 5.88 17.73 12.84
N LEU A 45 5.71 18.43 13.96
CA LEU A 45 6.66 19.44 14.39
C LEU A 45 7.70 18.81 15.32
N SER A 46 8.88 18.51 14.77
CA SER A 46 9.99 17.87 15.47
C SER A 46 10.88 18.90 16.20
N PRO A 47 11.75 18.45 17.13
CA PRO A 47 12.75 19.31 17.78
C PRO A 47 13.72 20.00 16.81
N ASP A 48 13.82 19.57 15.55
CA ASP A 48 14.69 20.21 14.55
C ASP A 48 14.32 21.68 14.30
N ILE A 49 13.06 22.07 14.55
CA ILE A 49 12.60 23.46 14.47
C ILE A 49 13.32 24.39 15.46
N MET A 50 13.97 23.82 16.50
CA MET A 50 14.72 24.57 17.50
C MET A 50 15.91 25.35 16.91
N VAL A 51 16.28 25.11 15.65
CA VAL A 51 17.17 25.99 14.88
C VAL A 51 16.67 27.45 14.85
N ALA A 52 15.36 27.65 14.91
CA ALA A 52 14.68 28.93 14.85
C ALA A 52 14.10 29.37 16.20
N ARG A 53 14.60 28.85 17.33
CA ARG A 53 14.05 29.11 18.67
C ARG A 53 14.00 30.61 19.06
N ASN A 54 14.91 31.42 18.48
CA ASN A 54 15.02 32.86 18.72
C ASN A 54 14.18 33.71 17.74
N ALA A 55 13.46 33.07 16.80
CA ALA A 55 12.64 33.79 15.83
C ALA A 55 11.52 34.56 16.54
N LYS A 56 11.26 35.79 16.12
CA LYS A 56 10.15 36.61 16.64
C LYS A 56 8.82 36.16 16.05
N THR A 57 8.83 35.64 14.82
CA THR A 57 7.65 35.15 14.11
C THR A 57 7.95 33.79 13.50
N VAL A 58 7.07 32.82 13.78
CA VAL A 58 7.11 31.47 13.22
C VAL A 58 5.73 31.15 12.66
N ASP A 59 5.62 31.13 11.34
CA ASP A 59 4.37 30.75 10.66
C ASP A 59 4.47 29.30 10.15
N LEU A 60 3.62 28.43 10.71
CA LEU A 60 3.49 27.01 10.37
C LEU A 60 2.06 26.72 9.90
N SER A 61 1.31 27.76 9.53
CA SER A 61 -0.10 27.63 9.15
C SER A 61 -0.29 26.87 7.84
N ALA A 62 -1.47 26.29 7.66
CA ALA A 62 -1.84 25.53 6.46
C ALA A 62 -0.83 24.41 6.10
N ASN A 63 -0.29 23.75 7.13
CA ASN A 63 0.47 22.52 6.99
C ASN A 63 -0.44 21.31 7.23
N GLN A 64 0.14 20.17 7.59
CA GLN A 64 -0.64 18.98 7.94
C GLN A 64 -0.21 18.43 9.31
N ILE A 65 0.23 19.31 10.22
CA ILE A 65 0.81 18.93 11.50
C ILE A 65 -0.27 18.27 12.34
N VAL A 66 0.02 17.06 12.83
CA VAL A 66 -0.87 16.29 13.70
C VAL A 66 -0.30 16.19 15.11
N LEU A 67 1.02 16.03 15.22
CA LEU A 67 1.71 16.02 16.51
C LEU A 67 2.73 17.14 16.59
N ILE A 68 2.93 17.60 17.83
CA ILE A 68 3.95 18.59 18.18
C ILE A 68 4.80 17.98 19.28
N ASP A 69 6.12 18.02 19.11
CA ASP A 69 7.03 17.58 20.17
C ASP A 69 6.96 18.52 21.37
N LYS A 70 6.80 17.94 22.57
CA LYS A 70 6.65 18.68 23.84
C LYS A 70 7.91 19.43 24.28
N SER A 71 9.08 19.08 23.74
CA SER A 71 10.36 19.70 24.09
C SER A 71 10.60 21.03 23.37
N ILE A 72 9.78 21.35 22.37
CA ILE A 72 9.96 22.56 21.57
C ILE A 72 9.61 23.78 22.42
N GLN A 73 10.56 24.72 22.48
CA GLN A 73 10.41 25.96 23.22
C GLN A 73 11.01 27.11 22.41
N PHE A 74 10.17 28.04 22.01
CA PHE A 74 10.59 29.32 21.46
C PHE A 74 10.72 30.36 22.57
N ASP A 75 11.28 31.52 22.23
CA ASP A 75 11.25 32.67 23.11
C ASP A 75 9.79 33.05 23.43
N ARG A 76 9.52 33.48 24.67
CA ARG A 76 8.15 33.72 25.17
C ARG A 76 7.35 34.73 24.35
N GLN A 77 8.03 35.62 23.63
CA GLN A 77 7.42 36.66 22.78
C GLN A 77 7.26 36.22 21.32
N THR A 78 7.67 35.01 20.98
CA THR A 78 7.55 34.48 19.62
C THR A 78 6.09 34.36 19.26
N ASN A 79 5.70 35.01 18.16
CA ASN A 79 4.38 34.82 17.57
C ASN A 79 4.38 33.54 16.75
N ILE A 80 3.52 32.58 17.10
CA ILE A 80 3.47 31.25 16.50
C ILE A 80 2.09 31.01 15.92
N ASN A 81 2.03 30.76 14.61
CA ASN A 81 0.78 30.44 13.92
C ASN A 81 0.75 28.96 13.52
N LEU A 82 -0.17 28.18 14.11
CA LEU A 82 -0.43 26.77 13.78
C LEU A 82 -1.81 26.55 13.14
N SER A 83 -2.54 27.61 12.79
CA SER A 83 -3.87 27.46 12.18
C SER A 83 -3.84 26.74 10.83
N GLY A 84 -4.94 26.11 10.44
CA GLY A 84 -5.03 25.31 9.21
C GLY A 84 -4.29 23.97 9.30
N ASN A 85 -3.96 23.50 10.50
CA ASN A 85 -3.40 22.17 10.74
C ASN A 85 -4.46 21.22 11.34
N LYS A 86 -4.10 19.95 11.55
CA LYS A 86 -4.97 18.93 12.18
C LYS A 86 -4.37 18.46 13.49
N VAL A 87 -3.99 19.40 14.35
CA VAL A 87 -3.20 19.11 15.56
C VAL A 87 -4.00 18.31 16.58
N GLN A 88 -3.36 17.34 17.22
CA GLN A 88 -3.94 16.61 18.33
C GLN A 88 -4.01 17.53 19.56
N CYS A 89 -5.20 17.64 20.17
CA CYS A 89 -5.44 18.56 21.29
C CYS A 89 -4.46 18.36 22.46
N GLU A 90 -4.09 17.12 22.79
CA GLU A 90 -3.15 16.82 23.87
C GLU A 90 -1.75 17.37 23.60
N SER A 91 -1.21 17.10 22.40
CA SER A 91 0.11 17.61 21.99
C SER A 91 0.14 19.14 21.95
N LEU A 92 -0.95 19.76 21.49
CA LEU A 92 -1.08 21.22 21.47
C LEU A 92 -1.10 21.80 22.89
N LYS A 93 -1.83 21.17 23.82
CA LYS A 93 -1.89 21.61 25.22
C LYS A 93 -0.52 21.54 25.89
N ALA A 94 0.23 20.46 25.64
CA ALA A 94 1.60 20.31 26.13
C ALA A 94 2.51 21.41 25.56
N PHE A 95 2.48 21.62 24.25
CA PHE A 95 3.26 22.66 23.57
C PHE A 95 2.95 24.08 24.08
N ALA A 96 1.67 24.40 24.29
CA ALA A 96 1.20 25.70 24.76
C ALA A 96 1.60 26.01 26.22
N THR A 97 2.08 25.01 26.98
CA THR A 97 2.62 25.21 28.33
C THR A 97 3.97 25.95 28.28
N LEU A 98 4.81 25.62 27.29
CA LEU A 98 6.09 26.29 27.06
C LEU A 98 5.96 27.50 26.11
N ASN A 99 4.94 27.49 25.24
CA ASN A 99 4.76 28.48 24.19
C ASN A 99 3.35 29.09 24.26
N PRO A 100 3.04 29.92 25.28
CA PRO A 100 1.67 30.39 25.52
C PRO A 100 1.10 31.27 24.40
N ALA A 101 1.95 31.91 23.60
CA ALA A 101 1.56 32.75 22.47
C ALA A 101 0.73 32.00 21.40
N VAL A 102 0.93 30.68 21.27
CA VAL A 102 0.22 29.84 20.28
C VAL A 102 -1.30 29.79 20.48
N LYS A 103 -1.78 30.12 21.68
CA LYS A 103 -3.22 30.08 22.02
C LYS A 103 -4.01 31.10 21.23
N ASN A 104 -3.40 32.25 20.92
CA ASN A 104 -4.07 33.41 20.35
C ASN A 104 -3.46 33.80 19.01
N VAL A 105 -4.03 33.28 17.93
CA VAL A 105 -3.76 33.68 16.56
C VAL A 105 -4.78 34.75 16.18
N SER A 106 -4.31 35.84 15.56
CA SER A 106 -5.18 36.89 15.03
C SER A 106 -6.22 36.30 14.06
N PRO A 107 -7.51 36.68 14.15
CA PRO A 107 -8.54 36.20 13.24
C PRO A 107 -8.21 36.42 11.75
N ALA A 108 -7.50 37.50 11.42
CA ALA A 108 -7.09 37.80 10.04
C ALA A 108 -6.07 36.78 9.48
N ASN A 109 -5.28 36.16 10.36
CA ASN A 109 -4.22 35.21 10.00
C ASN A 109 -4.61 33.76 10.28
N ASN A 110 -5.81 33.53 10.82
CA ASN A 110 -6.29 32.21 11.15
C ASN A 110 -6.78 31.47 9.88
N LYS A 111 -6.11 30.38 9.54
CA LYS A 111 -6.40 29.53 8.37
C LYS A 111 -7.30 28.33 8.69
N ASP A 112 -7.84 28.28 9.89
CA ASP A 112 -8.75 27.22 10.31
C ASP A 112 -10.12 27.28 9.62
N PRO A 113 -10.75 26.13 9.35
CA PRO A 113 -12.11 26.10 8.86
C PRO A 113 -13.10 26.68 9.86
N GLN A 114 -14.16 27.30 9.36
CA GLN A 114 -15.26 27.80 10.19
C GLN A 114 -15.95 26.63 10.90
N GLY A 115 -16.28 26.81 12.18
CA GLY A 115 -16.99 25.80 12.99
C GLY A 115 -16.15 24.62 13.51
N CYS A 116 -14.82 24.66 13.39
CA CYS A 116 -13.98 23.58 13.91
C CYS A 116 -13.98 23.48 15.45
N ASN A 117 -13.60 22.30 15.95
CA ASN A 117 -13.41 22.04 17.37
C ASN A 117 -12.19 22.79 17.90
N ARG A 118 -12.39 23.57 18.97
CA ARG A 118 -11.33 24.33 19.65
C ARG A 118 -11.35 24.04 21.14
N MET A 119 -10.18 24.03 21.77
CA MET A 119 -10.09 24.01 23.24
C MET A 119 -10.47 25.38 23.82
N SER A 120 -11.04 25.38 25.03
CA SER A 120 -11.34 26.61 25.75
C SER A 120 -10.10 27.48 25.92
N GLY A 121 -10.16 28.73 25.46
CA GLY A 121 -9.05 29.67 25.49
C GLY A 121 -8.02 29.51 24.36
N TYR A 122 -8.34 28.70 23.33
CA TYR A 122 -7.55 28.56 22.12
C TYR A 122 -8.34 29.09 20.92
N SER A 123 -7.66 29.81 20.05
CA SER A 123 -8.18 30.29 18.76
C SER A 123 -7.99 29.29 17.62
N ILE A 124 -7.11 28.29 17.80
CA ILE A 124 -6.78 27.29 16.80
C ILE A 124 -7.55 25.98 16.99
N CYS A 125 -7.86 25.29 15.88
CA CYS A 125 -8.53 23.99 15.92
C CYS A 125 -7.64 22.89 16.50
N CYS A 126 -8.26 21.87 17.07
CA CYS A 126 -7.59 20.61 17.36
C CYS A 126 -8.59 19.45 17.38
N ASP A 127 -8.08 18.23 17.16
CA ASP A 127 -8.85 17.00 17.20
C ASP A 127 -8.40 16.08 18.34
N SER A 128 -9.34 15.37 18.96
CA SER A 128 -9.06 14.32 19.94
C SER A 128 -8.75 13.01 19.23
N LEU A 129 -7.51 12.87 18.77
CA LEU A 129 -7.04 11.69 18.02
C LEU A 129 -6.39 10.68 18.96
N SER A 130 -6.75 9.39 18.85
CA SER A 130 -6.10 8.31 19.63
C SER A 130 -4.78 7.85 19.00
N ALA A 131 -4.68 7.80 17.67
CA ALA A 131 -3.50 7.32 16.95
C ALA A 131 -3.19 8.19 15.71
N PRO A 132 -2.79 9.46 15.91
CA PRO A 132 -2.77 10.50 14.88
C PRO A 132 -1.96 10.19 13.60
N PHE A 133 -0.82 9.50 13.71
CA PHE A 133 -0.03 9.09 12.55
C PHE A 133 -0.53 7.81 11.89
N ALA A 134 -0.98 6.85 12.70
CA ALA A 134 -1.50 5.59 12.19
C ALA A 134 -2.77 5.84 11.36
N ASP A 135 -3.69 6.69 11.84
CA ASP A 135 -4.94 6.99 11.15
C ASP A 135 -4.69 7.60 9.76
N ARG A 136 -3.74 8.53 9.65
CA ARG A 136 -3.35 9.12 8.36
C ARG A 136 -2.65 8.12 7.43
N LEU A 137 -1.73 7.31 7.97
CA LEU A 137 -1.06 6.29 7.18
C LEU A 137 -2.07 5.24 6.69
N ILE A 138 -3.04 4.88 7.53
CA ILE A 138 -4.15 3.98 7.19
C ILE A 138 -4.99 4.59 6.07
N GLU A 139 -5.34 5.89 6.13
CA GLU A 139 -6.06 6.56 5.04
C GLU A 139 -5.26 6.54 3.72
N GLN A 140 -3.97 6.84 3.75
CA GLN A 140 -3.10 6.76 2.56
C GLN A 140 -3.00 5.34 2.02
N LYS A 141 -2.86 4.33 2.90
CA LYS A 141 -2.83 2.92 2.52
C LYS A 141 -4.17 2.44 1.98
N ARG A 142 -5.29 2.93 2.51
CA ARG A 142 -6.63 2.66 1.97
C ARG A 142 -6.79 3.24 0.57
N MET A 143 -6.28 4.45 0.31
CA MET A 143 -6.28 5.02 -1.04
C MET A 143 -5.38 4.22 -1.99
N GLN A 144 -4.18 3.85 -1.56
CA GLN A 144 -3.22 3.07 -2.37
C GLN A 144 -3.75 1.68 -2.71
N ASN A 145 -4.42 1.01 -1.75
CA ASN A 145 -4.88 -0.37 -1.88
C ASN A 145 -6.38 -0.46 -2.17
N SER A 146 -7.02 0.64 -2.56
CA SER A 146 -8.44 0.65 -2.85
C SER A 146 -8.74 -0.23 -4.07
N LEU A 147 -9.71 -1.14 -3.93
CA LEU A 147 -10.20 -1.97 -5.05
C LEU A 147 -10.96 -1.15 -6.10
N LEU A 148 -11.40 0.06 -5.74
CA LEU A 148 -12.12 0.97 -6.62
C LEU A 148 -11.40 2.32 -6.65
N ASN A 149 -11.17 2.87 -7.84
CA ASN A 149 -10.89 4.29 -8.01
C ASN A 149 -12.19 5.07 -7.82
N VAL A 150 -12.68 5.15 -6.58
CA VAL A 150 -13.83 6.00 -6.27
C VAL A 150 -13.32 7.44 -6.17
N PRO A 151 -13.76 8.38 -7.03
CA PRO A 151 -13.75 9.78 -6.65
C PRO A 151 -14.77 9.86 -5.51
N MET A 152 -14.32 9.99 -4.26
CA MET A 152 -15.20 9.96 -3.09
C MET A 152 -16.28 11.05 -3.16
N GLY A 153 -17.43 10.74 -3.76
CA GLY A 153 -18.63 11.55 -3.74
C GLY A 153 -18.53 12.95 -4.38
N PRO A 154 -19.68 13.62 -4.54
CA PRO A 154 -19.73 15.03 -4.89
C PRO A 154 -19.26 15.85 -3.68
N GLY A 155 -17.94 15.97 -3.53
CA GLY A 155 -17.33 16.68 -2.40
C GLY A 155 -15.85 16.37 -2.19
N ALA A 156 -15.39 15.14 -2.48
CA ALA A 156 -13.95 14.86 -2.48
C ALA A 156 -13.36 15.13 -3.86
N LYS A 157 -13.19 16.43 -4.16
CA LYS A 157 -11.93 16.77 -4.81
C LYS A 157 -10.85 16.29 -3.84
N PRO A 158 -9.75 15.64 -4.29
CA PRO A 158 -8.58 15.56 -3.45
C PRO A 158 -8.36 16.97 -2.93
N ASN A 159 -8.19 17.13 -1.62
CA ASN A 159 -8.03 18.45 -1.02
C ASN A 159 -6.65 19.00 -1.43
N CYS A 160 -6.48 19.26 -2.74
CA CYS A 160 -5.37 19.91 -3.41
C CYS A 160 -5.50 21.42 -3.27
N THR A 161 -6.13 21.90 -2.19
CA THR A 161 -6.27 23.32 -1.87
C THR A 161 -4.92 24.03 -1.76
N VAL A 162 -3.86 23.28 -1.43
CA VAL A 162 -2.49 23.81 -1.43
C VAL A 162 -1.99 24.12 -2.84
N ASP A 163 -2.37 23.34 -3.86
CA ASP A 163 -1.96 23.62 -5.25
C ASP A 163 -2.69 24.83 -5.81
N ASP A 164 -3.99 24.98 -5.51
CA ASP A 164 -4.79 26.15 -5.92
C ASP A 164 -4.30 27.44 -5.23
N ALA A 165 -4.02 27.38 -3.92
CA ALA A 165 -3.47 28.52 -3.18
C ALA A 165 -2.08 28.90 -3.69
N ARG A 166 -1.23 27.91 -4.02
CA ARG A 166 0.09 28.14 -4.61
C ARG A 166 -0.01 28.75 -6.02
N GLN A 167 -0.90 28.25 -6.87
CA GLN A 167 -1.19 28.82 -8.20
C GLN A 167 -1.61 30.30 -8.10
N THR A 168 -2.47 30.60 -7.14
CA THR A 168 -2.90 31.98 -6.87
C THR A 168 -1.73 32.86 -6.45
N MET A 169 -0.89 32.38 -5.52
CA MET A 169 0.30 33.11 -5.08
C MET A 169 1.30 33.34 -6.22
N ILE A 170 1.54 32.33 -7.06
CA ILE A 170 2.40 32.47 -8.24
C ILE A 170 1.86 33.53 -9.20
N SER A 171 0.55 33.54 -9.44
CA SER A 171 -0.10 34.52 -10.31
C SER A 171 0.03 35.94 -9.75
N GLN A 172 -0.15 36.11 -8.45
CA GLN A 172 0.03 37.39 -7.75
C GLN A 172 1.49 37.87 -7.75
N MET A 173 2.45 36.96 -7.54
CA MET A 173 3.87 37.28 -7.65
C MET A 173 4.26 37.64 -9.09
N GLY A 174 3.71 36.93 -10.08
CA GLY A 174 3.90 37.23 -11.50
C GLY A 174 3.43 38.64 -11.86
N SER A 175 2.24 39.05 -11.38
CA SER A 175 1.72 40.40 -11.62
C SER A 175 2.54 41.48 -10.90
N ALA A 176 3.02 41.21 -9.67
CA ALA A 176 3.87 42.15 -8.92
C ALA A 176 5.27 42.36 -9.54
N ILE A 177 5.81 41.35 -10.23
CA ILE A 177 7.14 41.37 -10.86
C ILE A 177 7.08 41.88 -12.32
N THR A 178 5.88 42.19 -12.85
CA THR A 178 5.75 42.67 -14.23
C THR A 178 6.35 44.07 -14.36
N SER A 179 7.63 44.13 -14.72
CA SER A 179 8.32 45.37 -15.08
C SER A 179 7.79 45.93 -16.41
N VAL A 180 7.85 47.25 -16.55
CA VAL A 180 7.51 47.96 -17.79
C VAL A 180 8.58 47.65 -18.84
N ALA A 181 8.42 46.55 -19.57
CA ALA A 181 9.22 46.24 -20.75
C ALA A 181 8.61 46.94 -21.97
N ASN A 182 9.45 47.54 -22.83
CA ASN A 182 9.00 48.06 -24.11
C ASN A 182 8.38 46.92 -24.95
N GLU A 183 7.33 47.23 -25.71
CA GLU A 183 6.51 46.25 -26.44
C GLU A 183 7.35 45.30 -27.32
N VAL A 184 8.40 45.82 -27.97
CA VAL A 184 9.31 45.02 -28.82
C VAL A 184 10.11 44.00 -28.01
N GLN A 185 10.61 44.37 -26.83
CA GLN A 185 11.36 43.46 -25.96
C GLN A 185 10.44 42.40 -25.34
N ARG A 186 9.20 42.78 -25.04
CA ARG A 186 8.15 41.85 -24.58
C ARG A 186 7.89 40.77 -25.64
N LEU A 187 7.61 41.18 -26.88
CA LEU A 187 7.35 40.26 -28.00
C LEU A 187 8.55 39.35 -28.31
N GLN A 188 9.78 39.87 -28.21
CA GLN A 188 10.98 39.04 -28.38
C GLN A 188 11.13 37.99 -27.27
N LYS A 189 10.92 38.38 -26.00
CA LYS A 189 10.94 37.46 -24.86
C LYS A 189 9.84 36.40 -24.98
N GLU A 190 8.63 36.82 -25.36
CA GLU A 190 7.48 35.94 -25.55
C GLU A 190 7.71 34.95 -26.69
N LYS A 191 8.31 35.38 -27.82
CA LYS A 191 8.69 34.48 -28.91
C LYS A 191 9.67 33.39 -28.46
N ILE A 192 10.67 33.73 -27.64
CA ILE A 192 11.63 32.76 -27.11
C ILE A 192 10.91 31.78 -26.15
N GLN A 193 10.05 32.31 -25.27
CA GLN A 193 9.26 31.51 -24.34
C GLN A 193 8.35 30.52 -25.08
N LEU A 194 7.56 31.00 -26.04
CA LEU A 194 6.65 30.18 -26.84
C LEU A 194 7.40 29.15 -27.69
N ALA A 195 8.58 29.48 -28.21
CA ALA A 195 9.41 28.50 -28.92
C ALA A 195 9.89 27.38 -27.99
N SER A 196 10.32 27.72 -26.77
CA SER A 196 10.70 26.74 -25.75
C SER A 196 9.51 25.87 -25.31
N GLU A 197 8.34 26.48 -25.10
CA GLU A 197 7.13 25.76 -24.72
C GLU A 197 6.65 24.83 -25.83
N ARG A 198 6.68 25.28 -27.09
CA ARG A 198 6.37 24.44 -28.25
C ARG A 198 7.29 23.22 -28.30
N GLN A 199 8.59 23.40 -28.10
CA GLN A 199 9.55 22.30 -28.09
C GLN A 199 9.28 21.31 -26.95
N ALA A 200 8.97 21.80 -25.74
CA ALA A 200 8.60 20.94 -24.61
C ALA A 200 7.28 20.18 -24.87
N LEU A 201 6.32 20.83 -25.52
CA LEU A 201 5.05 20.23 -25.89
C LEU A 201 5.22 19.16 -26.97
N GLU A 202 6.05 19.43 -27.99
CA GLU A 202 6.41 18.46 -29.03
C GLU A 202 7.05 17.20 -28.44
N GLN A 203 7.98 17.36 -27.49
CA GLN A 203 8.59 16.24 -26.75
C GLN A 203 7.57 15.46 -25.92
N THR A 204 6.62 16.15 -25.29
CA THR A 204 5.55 15.52 -24.51
C THR A 204 4.63 14.71 -25.41
N VAL A 205 4.24 15.27 -26.57
CA VAL A 205 3.38 14.60 -27.56
C VAL A 205 4.09 13.39 -28.16
N SER A 206 5.38 13.47 -28.46
CA SER A 206 6.14 12.31 -28.96
C SER A 206 6.20 11.19 -27.92
N ALA A 207 6.50 11.52 -26.66
CA ALA A 207 6.53 10.54 -25.56
C ALA A 207 5.15 9.87 -25.34
N GLN A 208 4.06 10.64 -25.38
CA GLN A 208 2.71 10.08 -25.26
C GLN A 208 2.35 9.16 -26.44
N ARG A 209 2.79 9.49 -27.67
CA ARG A 209 2.58 8.63 -28.85
C ARG A 209 3.34 7.32 -28.74
N GLU A 210 4.58 7.36 -28.25
CA GLU A 210 5.38 6.15 -28.00
C GLU A 210 4.72 5.25 -26.94
N GLN A 211 4.29 5.83 -25.82
CA GLN A 211 3.55 5.10 -24.78
C GLN A 211 2.25 4.49 -25.33
N SER A 212 1.47 5.26 -26.07
CA SER A 212 0.23 4.77 -26.68
C SER A 212 0.48 3.62 -27.65
N THR A 213 1.57 3.69 -28.43
CA THR A 213 1.96 2.62 -29.37
C THR A 213 2.37 1.36 -28.62
N SER A 214 3.18 1.50 -27.57
CA SER A 214 3.62 0.39 -26.73
C SER A 214 2.45 -0.34 -26.05
N VAL A 215 1.50 0.41 -25.46
CA VAL A 215 0.29 -0.17 -24.84
C VAL A 215 -0.54 -0.92 -25.88
N ARG A 216 -0.70 -0.34 -27.07
CA ARG A 216 -1.43 -0.96 -28.18
C ARG A 216 -0.79 -2.28 -28.62
N GLU A 217 0.52 -2.32 -28.78
CA GLU A 217 1.25 -3.52 -29.18
C GLU A 217 1.15 -4.63 -28.13
N ALA A 218 1.28 -4.27 -26.85
CA ALA A 218 1.10 -5.21 -25.75
C ALA A 218 -0.31 -5.81 -25.72
N LEU A 219 -1.34 -4.99 -25.94
CA LEU A 219 -2.73 -5.44 -25.95
C LEU A 219 -3.04 -6.38 -27.12
N LEU A 220 -2.53 -6.06 -28.31
CA LEU A 220 -2.65 -6.95 -29.48
C LEU A 220 -1.91 -8.27 -29.29
N ALA A 221 -0.73 -8.25 -28.67
CA ALA A 221 0.02 -9.46 -28.35
C ALA A 221 -0.75 -10.35 -27.35
N ALA A 222 -1.37 -9.76 -26.33
CA ALA A 222 -2.21 -10.47 -25.37
C ALA A 222 -3.45 -11.09 -26.03
N ALA A 223 -4.15 -10.32 -26.87
CA ALA A 223 -5.32 -10.81 -27.61
C ALA A 223 -4.97 -11.97 -28.56
N ARG A 224 -3.81 -11.90 -29.25
CA ARG A 224 -3.31 -12.98 -30.12
C ARG A 224 -3.02 -14.26 -29.35
N LYS A 225 -2.42 -14.18 -28.15
CA LYS A 225 -2.18 -15.36 -27.31
C LYS A 225 -3.46 -16.09 -26.92
N LEU A 226 -4.57 -15.36 -26.82
CA LEU A 226 -5.89 -15.89 -26.50
C LEU A 226 -6.75 -16.21 -27.74
N ASN A 227 -6.20 -16.09 -28.95
CA ASN A 227 -6.93 -16.26 -30.22
C ASN A 227 -8.20 -15.38 -30.33
N LEU A 228 -8.19 -14.19 -29.71
CA LEU A 228 -9.32 -13.26 -29.77
C LEU A 228 -9.31 -12.50 -31.11
N GLN A 229 -10.46 -12.46 -31.79
CA GLN A 229 -10.63 -11.61 -32.98
C GLN A 229 -10.79 -10.15 -32.56
N VAL A 230 -9.87 -9.31 -33.00
CA VAL A 230 -9.87 -7.86 -32.76
C VAL A 230 -10.15 -7.15 -34.07
N GLU A 231 -11.38 -6.67 -34.27
CA GLU A 231 -11.84 -6.11 -35.55
C GLU A 231 -11.46 -4.61 -35.74
N GLN A 232 -11.16 -3.86 -34.68
CA GLN A 232 -10.79 -2.42 -34.72
C GLN A 232 -9.80 -2.02 -33.62
N GLU A 233 -9.36 -0.74 -33.63
CA GLU A 233 -8.28 -0.20 -32.80
C GLU A 233 -8.34 -0.67 -31.32
N PRO A 234 -7.20 -1.14 -30.78
CA PRO A 234 -7.10 -1.64 -29.42
C PRO A 234 -7.47 -0.55 -28.42
N SER A 235 -8.62 -0.73 -27.79
CA SER A 235 -9.21 0.17 -26.81
C SER A 235 -9.40 -0.54 -25.47
N HIS A 236 -9.93 0.18 -24.48
CA HIS A 236 -10.34 -0.39 -23.20
C HIS A 236 -11.26 -1.62 -23.34
N VAL A 237 -12.04 -1.71 -24.43
CA VAL A 237 -12.92 -2.86 -24.72
C VAL A 237 -12.13 -4.13 -24.97
N VAL A 238 -11.01 -4.05 -25.70
CA VAL A 238 -10.15 -5.21 -25.97
C VAL A 238 -9.48 -5.68 -24.68
N LEU A 239 -9.04 -4.75 -23.83
CA LEU A 239 -8.50 -5.06 -22.51
C LEU A 239 -9.52 -5.80 -21.65
N GLN A 240 -10.76 -5.32 -21.60
CA GLN A 240 -11.82 -5.99 -20.85
C GLN A 240 -12.06 -7.42 -21.37
N LYS A 241 -12.17 -7.61 -22.69
CA LYS A 241 -12.33 -8.94 -23.28
C LYS A 241 -11.18 -9.89 -22.94
N VAL A 242 -9.94 -9.40 -22.95
CA VAL A 242 -8.76 -10.18 -22.55
C VAL A 242 -8.87 -10.60 -21.08
N ILE A 243 -9.25 -9.69 -20.19
CA ILE A 243 -9.45 -9.97 -18.75
C ILE A 243 -10.55 -11.02 -18.57
N ASP A 244 -11.72 -10.80 -19.16
CA ASP A 244 -12.88 -11.71 -19.02
C ASP A 244 -12.54 -13.12 -19.51
N THR A 245 -11.76 -13.23 -20.60
CA THR A 245 -11.32 -14.52 -21.14
C THR A 245 -10.33 -15.22 -20.19
N TYR A 246 -9.37 -14.49 -19.62
CA TYR A 246 -8.45 -15.04 -18.62
C TYR A 246 -9.19 -15.48 -17.36
N GLU A 247 -10.17 -14.71 -16.88
CA GLU A 247 -10.99 -15.10 -15.73
C GLU A 247 -11.79 -16.37 -16.01
N HIS A 248 -12.37 -16.49 -17.21
CA HIS A 248 -13.08 -17.70 -17.62
C HIS A 248 -12.15 -18.92 -17.64
N LEU A 249 -10.98 -18.81 -18.27
CA LEU A 249 -10.00 -19.90 -18.33
C LEU A 249 -9.51 -20.31 -16.93
N SER A 250 -9.21 -19.34 -16.06
CA SER A 250 -8.79 -19.59 -14.68
C SER A 250 -9.84 -20.37 -13.88
N LYS A 251 -11.12 -19.99 -14.01
CA LYS A 251 -12.25 -20.70 -13.38
C LYS A 251 -12.41 -22.12 -13.93
N GLN A 252 -12.19 -22.31 -15.23
CA GLN A 252 -12.26 -23.63 -15.85
C GLN A 252 -11.15 -24.55 -15.32
N GLU A 253 -9.91 -24.07 -15.25
CA GLU A 253 -8.78 -24.82 -14.66
C GLU A 253 -9.02 -25.14 -13.18
N GLU A 254 -9.60 -24.22 -12.43
CA GLU A 254 -9.95 -24.46 -11.02
C GLU A 254 -10.99 -25.58 -10.89
N LEU A 255 -12.01 -25.59 -11.74
CA LEU A 255 -13.00 -26.66 -11.78
C LEU A 255 -12.38 -28.02 -12.11
N GLU A 256 -11.46 -28.07 -13.08
CA GLU A 256 -10.74 -29.30 -13.44
C GLU A 256 -9.85 -29.79 -12.30
N ARG A 257 -9.14 -28.88 -11.61
CA ARG A 257 -8.36 -29.22 -10.40
C ARG A 257 -9.24 -29.78 -9.29
N ASN A 258 -10.40 -29.16 -9.05
CA ASN A 258 -11.34 -29.62 -8.02
C ASN A 258 -11.86 -31.02 -8.34
N LYS A 259 -12.25 -31.30 -9.59
CA LYS A 259 -12.65 -32.64 -10.03
C LYS A 259 -11.55 -33.68 -9.85
N ALA A 260 -10.32 -33.36 -10.26
CA ALA A 260 -9.18 -34.26 -10.07
C ALA A 260 -8.91 -34.56 -8.59
N THR A 261 -9.11 -33.57 -7.72
CA THR A 261 -9.00 -33.73 -6.26
C THR A 261 -10.10 -34.63 -5.69
N GLU A 262 -11.34 -34.47 -6.16
CA GLU A 262 -12.47 -35.34 -5.79
C GLU A 262 -12.25 -36.79 -6.24
N ASP A 263 -11.82 -37.00 -7.49
CA ASP A 263 -11.51 -38.33 -8.01
C ASP A 263 -10.37 -38.99 -7.21
N TRP A 264 -9.32 -38.23 -6.90
CA TRP A 264 -8.21 -38.73 -6.09
C TRP A 264 -8.66 -39.16 -4.69
N ASN A 265 -9.48 -38.34 -4.01
CA ASN A 265 -10.03 -38.68 -2.70
C ASN A 265 -10.89 -39.94 -2.73
N LYS A 266 -11.71 -40.10 -3.79
CA LYS A 266 -12.53 -41.29 -4.00
C LYS A 266 -11.67 -42.53 -4.15
N TYR A 267 -10.70 -42.52 -5.07
CA TYR A 267 -9.82 -43.67 -5.30
C TYR A 267 -8.95 -43.98 -4.07
N SER A 268 -8.48 -42.96 -3.37
CA SER A 268 -7.73 -43.15 -2.12
C SER A 268 -8.56 -43.91 -1.08
N THR A 269 -9.84 -43.55 -0.92
CA THR A 269 -10.75 -44.22 0.01
C THR A 269 -11.04 -45.67 -0.42
N GLU A 270 -11.23 -45.92 -1.72
CA GLU A 270 -11.41 -47.27 -2.25
C GLU A 270 -10.16 -48.13 -2.02
N ILE A 271 -8.97 -47.58 -2.24
CA ILE A 271 -7.69 -48.26 -1.98
C ILE A 271 -7.57 -48.62 -0.49
N GLU A 272 -7.86 -47.70 0.43
CA GLU A 272 -7.86 -48.00 1.86
C GLU A 272 -8.83 -49.14 2.22
N HIS A 273 -10.02 -49.16 1.62
CA HIS A 273 -10.98 -50.24 1.78
C HIS A 273 -10.41 -51.58 1.29
N TRP A 274 -9.83 -51.61 0.07
CA TRP A 274 -9.23 -52.83 -0.49
C TRP A 274 -8.01 -53.31 0.30
N LEU A 275 -7.22 -52.41 0.88
CA LEU A 275 -6.12 -52.77 1.78
C LEU A 275 -6.62 -53.44 3.05
N LYS A 276 -7.68 -52.92 3.68
CA LYS A 276 -8.32 -53.56 4.84
C LYS A 276 -8.90 -54.93 4.49
N GLU A 277 -9.55 -55.05 3.34
CA GLU A 277 -10.11 -56.33 2.89
C GLU A 277 -9.00 -57.36 2.59
N LYS A 278 -7.87 -56.91 2.00
CA LYS A 278 -6.68 -57.75 1.82
C LYS A 278 -6.13 -58.23 3.16
N GLU A 279 -5.95 -57.33 4.14
CA GLU A 279 -5.49 -57.68 5.49
C GLU A 279 -6.45 -58.65 6.20
N ARG A 280 -7.76 -58.56 5.94
CA ARG A 280 -8.76 -59.53 6.42
C ARG A 280 -8.60 -60.91 5.77
N LEU A 281 -8.34 -60.97 4.46
CA LEU A 281 -8.27 -62.23 3.71
C LEU A 281 -6.96 -62.99 3.91
N GLU A 282 -5.83 -62.29 4.07
CA GLU A 282 -4.50 -62.91 4.26
C GLU A 282 -4.45 -63.98 5.37
N PRO A 283 -4.93 -63.76 6.61
CA PRO A 283 -4.92 -64.78 7.66
C PRO A 283 -5.88 -65.94 7.38
N LEU A 284 -6.99 -65.69 6.66
CA LEU A 284 -7.91 -66.76 6.26
C LEU A 284 -7.23 -67.68 5.25
N ILE A 285 -6.56 -67.12 4.25
CA ILE A 285 -5.81 -67.90 3.25
C ILE A 285 -4.72 -68.75 3.95
N ALA A 286 -3.94 -68.15 4.85
CA ALA A 286 -2.92 -68.86 5.62
C ALA A 286 -3.51 -70.01 6.46
N LYS A 287 -4.71 -69.82 7.03
CA LYS A 287 -5.44 -70.87 7.76
C LYS A 287 -5.89 -71.99 6.83
N TYR A 288 -6.45 -71.67 5.67
CA TYR A 288 -6.84 -72.66 4.66
C TYR A 288 -5.64 -73.49 4.21
N ASP A 289 -4.49 -72.86 3.96
CA ASP A 289 -3.26 -73.55 3.58
C ASP A 289 -2.78 -74.51 4.68
N ALA A 290 -2.88 -74.09 5.96
CA ALA A 290 -2.55 -74.95 7.10
C ALA A 290 -3.50 -76.15 7.23
N ASP A 291 -4.81 -75.93 7.05
CA ASP A 291 -5.83 -76.97 7.10
C ASP A 291 -5.66 -77.99 5.96
N ILE A 292 -5.35 -77.52 4.74
CA ILE A 292 -5.03 -78.38 3.58
C ILE A 292 -3.77 -79.21 3.87
N SER A 293 -2.72 -78.60 4.41
CA SER A 293 -1.49 -79.31 4.78
C SER A 293 -1.76 -80.42 5.82
N LYS A 294 -2.58 -80.14 6.82
CA LYS A 294 -2.98 -81.12 7.84
C LYS A 294 -3.82 -82.27 7.27
N ALA A 295 -4.76 -81.96 6.37
CA ALA A 295 -5.56 -82.97 5.68
C ALA A 295 -4.68 -83.88 4.81
N ASN A 296 -3.71 -83.31 4.08
CA ASN A 296 -2.73 -84.08 3.31
C ASN A 296 -1.87 -84.99 4.20
N ALA A 297 -1.41 -84.50 5.34
CA ALA A 297 -0.65 -85.32 6.30
C ALA A 297 -1.47 -86.51 6.83
N THR A 298 -2.76 -86.28 7.13
CA THR A 298 -3.68 -87.32 7.59
C THR A 298 -3.92 -88.37 6.49
N LEU A 299 -4.07 -87.93 5.24
CA LEU A 299 -4.21 -88.82 4.09
C LEU A 299 -2.96 -89.71 3.91
N VAL A 300 -1.77 -89.14 4.07
CA VAL A 300 -0.50 -89.90 4.01
C VAL A 300 -0.44 -90.95 5.12
N ASP A 301 -0.81 -90.60 6.36
CA ASP A 301 -0.78 -91.53 7.48
C ASP A 301 -1.78 -92.68 7.31
N LEU A 302 -3.02 -92.38 6.92
CA LEU A 302 -4.03 -93.40 6.60
C LEU A 302 -3.57 -94.34 5.47
N THR A 303 -2.90 -93.79 4.45
CA THR A 303 -2.34 -94.58 3.35
C THR A 303 -1.24 -95.52 3.86
N ARG A 304 -0.39 -95.04 4.77
CA ARG A 304 0.65 -95.85 5.43
C ARG A 304 0.04 -96.95 6.30
N GLN A 305 -0.94 -96.63 7.14
CA GLN A 305 -1.64 -97.61 7.98
C GLN A 305 -2.31 -98.70 7.13
N LYS A 306 -2.96 -98.32 6.03
CA LYS A 306 -3.54 -99.27 5.06
C LYS A 306 -2.46 -100.19 4.48
N ALA A 307 -1.30 -99.68 4.12
CA ALA A 307 -0.19 -100.49 3.61
C ALA A 307 0.30 -101.51 4.65
N VAL A 308 0.52 -101.07 5.90
CA VAL A 308 0.94 -101.95 7.01
C VAL A 308 -0.10 -103.04 7.31
N LEU A 309 -1.38 -102.69 7.38
CA LEU A 309 -2.47 -103.65 7.59
C LEU A 309 -2.56 -104.67 6.44
N THR A 310 -2.36 -104.21 5.20
CA THR A 310 -2.32 -105.09 4.02
C THR A 310 -1.16 -106.09 4.11
N GLU A 311 0.00 -105.65 4.57
CA GLU A 311 1.19 -106.48 4.74
C GLU A 311 1.04 -107.46 5.93
N GLN A 312 0.45 -107.02 7.05
CA GLN A 312 0.12 -107.90 8.17
C GLN A 312 -0.90 -108.99 7.80
N LEU A 313 -1.93 -108.65 7.02
CA LEU A 313 -2.89 -109.62 6.48
C LEU A 313 -2.19 -110.64 5.57
N LYS A 314 -1.24 -110.19 4.76
CA LYS A 314 -0.44 -111.06 3.88
C LYS A 314 0.42 -112.04 4.68
N ASN A 315 1.04 -111.59 5.78
CA ASN A 315 1.85 -112.42 6.66
C ASN A 315 1.02 -113.40 7.50
N LYS A 316 -0.18 -112.99 7.93
CA LYS A 316 -1.11 -113.85 8.69
C LYS A 316 -1.70 -114.99 7.83
N ASN A 317 -1.91 -114.74 6.54
CA ASN A 317 -2.29 -115.76 5.57
C ASN A 317 -1.13 -116.70 5.17
N ALA A 318 0.11 -116.37 5.53
CA ALA A 318 1.30 -117.19 5.25
C ALA A 318 1.77 -118.04 6.46
N SER A 319 1.13 -117.87 7.63
CA SER A 319 1.49 -118.55 8.88
C SER A 319 0.33 -119.35 9.52
N GLY A 320 -0.72 -119.63 8.74
CA GLY A 320 -1.72 -120.68 9.00
C GLY A 320 -1.65 -121.74 7.91
#